data_AF-A0A6M8F1G9-F1
#
_entry.id   AF-A0A6M8F1G9-F1
#
_cell.length_a   1.000
_cell.length_b   1.000
_cell.length_c   1.000
_cell.angle_alpha   90.00
_cell.angle_beta   90.00
_cell.angle_gamma   90.00
#
_symmetry.space_group_name_H-M   'P 1'
#
loop_
_entity.id
_entity.type
_entity.pdbx_description
1 polymer ?
#
loop_
_entity_poly.entity_id
_entity_poly.type
_entity_poly.pdbx_seq_one_letter_code
_entity_poly.pdbx_strand_id
1 'polypeptide(L)' 'MNVLIRQVSTPQGTRWQVCMDQHGVSFRSEAEARAFVATLQARLQAPHALPWRAPAPQMQTAS' A
#
# COMPACT_ATOMS: atom_id res chain seq x y z
N MET A 1 0.04 10.89 0.01
CA MET A 1 -0.24 10.00 1.15
C MET A 1 0.92 10.10 2.12
N ASN A 2 0.66 10.49 3.37
CA ASN A 2 1.70 10.49 4.40
C ASN A 2 1.64 9.18 5.18
N VAL A 3 2.76 8.46 5.26
CA VAL A 3 2.86 7.18 5.96
C VAL A 3 3.88 7.32 7.08
N LEU A 4 3.43 7.08 8.31
CA LEU A 4 4.24 7.21 9.52
C LEU A 4 4.17 5.91 10.32
N ILE A 5 5.31 5.46 10.84
CA ILE A 5 5.36 4.35 11.80
C ILE A 5 5.63 4.94 13.18
N ARG A 6 4.79 4.60 14.15
CA ARG A 6 4.98 5.02 15.55
C ARG A 6 4.74 3.87 16.50
N GLN A 7 5.48 3.87 17.60
CA GLN A 7 5.20 2.99 18.72
C GLN A 7 4.04 3.55 19.55
N VAL A 8 3.13 2.68 19.96
CA VAL A 8 1.99 3.02 20.81
C VAL A 8 1.88 2.07 21.99
N SER A 9 1.70 2.61 23.19
CA SER A 9 1.43 1.82 24.38
C SER A 9 -0.06 1.54 24.46
N THR A 10 -0.44 0.26 24.51
CA THR A 10 -1.83 -0.17 24.67
C THR A 10 -1.98 -0.94 25.99
N PRO A 11 -3.21 -1.14 26.50
CA PRO A 11 -3.42 -1.97 27.69
C PRO A 11 -2.92 -3.43 27.52
N GLN A 12 -2.74 -3.87 26.28
CA GLN A 12 -2.27 -5.20 25.91
C GLN A 12 -0.77 -5.24 25.61
N GLY A 13 -0.04 -4.17 25.94
CA GLY A 13 1.38 -4.01 25.71
C GLY A 13 1.72 -3.01 24.59
N THR A 14 3.02 -2.91 24.30
CA THR A 14 3.54 -2.08 23.22
C THR A 14 3.15 -2.64 21.86
N ARG A 15 2.62 -1.77 20.99
CA ARG A 15 2.32 -2.08 19.59
C ARG A 15 2.98 -1.08 18.65
N TRP A 16 3.02 -1.44 17.39
CA TRP A 16 3.51 -0.61 16.30
C TRP A 16 2.33 -0.19 15.43
N GLN A 17 2.10 1.11 15.26
CA GLN A 17 1.02 1.62 14.45
C GLN A 17 1.57 2.27 13.19
N VAL A 18 1.05 1.83 12.04
CA VAL A 18 1.25 2.49 10.75
C VAL A 18 0.08 3.44 10.54
N CYS A 19 0.36 4.73 10.55
CA CYS A 19 -0.59 5.80 10.25
C CYS A 19 -0.50 6.15 8.77
N MET A 20 -1.66 6.22 8.12
CA MET A 20 -1.90 6.45 6.71
C MET A 20 -2.94 7.55 6.59
N ASP A 21 -2.49 8.80 6.66
CA ASP A 21 -3.35 9.98 6.81
C ASP A 21 -4.33 9.81 8.00
N GLN A 22 -5.61 9.55 7.74
CA GLN A 22 -6.66 9.38 8.77
C GLN A 22 -6.81 7.93 9.27
N HIS A 23 -6.13 6.97 8.63
CA HIS A 23 -6.26 5.55 8.93
C HIS A 23 -5.05 5.06 9.74
N GLY A 24 -5.29 4.19 10.73
CA GLY A 24 -4.22 3.59 11.55
C GLY A 24 -4.36 2.08 11.63
N VAL A 25 -3.29 1.35 11.30
CA VAL A 25 -3.24 -0.12 11.41
C VAL A 25 -2.18 -0.51 12.44
N SER A 26 -2.53 -1.41 13.37
CA SER A 26 -1.65 -1.82 14.47
C SER A 26 -1.06 -3.21 14.26
N PHE A 27 0.21 -3.37 14.62
CA PHE A 27 1.02 -4.56 14.49
C PHE A 27 1.66 -4.93 15.83
N ARG A 28 2.02 -6.20 15.99
CA ARG A 28 2.66 -6.71 17.21
C ARG A 28 4.17 -6.46 17.20
N SER A 29 4.75 -6.30 16.02
CA SER A 29 6.18 -6.03 15.85
C SER A 29 6.45 -4.90 14.86
N GLU A 30 7.64 -4.29 14.99
CA GLU A 30 8.10 -3.27 14.05
C GLU A 30 8.33 -3.86 12.65
N ALA A 31 8.84 -5.09 12.59
CA ALA A 31 9.12 -5.79 11.35
C ALA A 31 7.85 -5.95 10.49
N GLU A 32 6.72 -6.35 11.11
CA GLU A 32 5.43 -6.44 10.42
C GLU A 32 4.95 -5.07 9.92
N ALA A 33 5.07 -4.02 10.74
CA ALA A 33 4.70 -2.67 10.37
C ALA A 33 5.52 -2.18 9.15
N ARG A 34 6.84 -2.42 9.16
CA ARG A 34 7.73 -2.07 8.03
C ARG A 34 7.41 -2.87 6.77
N ALA A 35 7.15 -4.18 6.89
CA ALA A 35 6.78 -5.02 5.75
C ALA A 35 5.44 -4.58 5.11
N PHE A 36 4.48 -4.17 5.94
CA PHE A 36 3.23 -3.59 5.47
C PHE A 36 3.46 -2.28 4.69
N VAL A 37 4.29 -1.36 5.22
CA VAL A 37 4.62 -0.11 4.53
C VAL A 37 5.33 -0.37 3.20
N ALA A 38 6.28 -1.32 3.14
CA ALA A 38 6.95 -1.68 1.90
C ALA A 38 5.96 -2.17 0.84
N THR A 39 5.01 -3.02 1.23
CA THR A 39 3.94 -3.50 0.33
C THR A 39 3.04 -2.36 -0.14
N LEU A 40 2.67 -1.45 0.76
CA LEU A 40 1.85 -0.29 0.44
C LEU A 40 2.57 0.63 -0.56
N GLN A 41 3.84 0.96 -0.31
CA GLN A 41 4.63 1.81 -1.19
C GLN A 41 4.81 1.17 -2.57
N ALA A 42 5.11 -0.14 -2.64
CA ALA A 42 5.21 -0.86 -3.89
C ALA A 42 3.90 -0.79 -4.71
N ARG A 43 2.75 -0.89 -4.04
CA ARG A 43 1.44 -0.74 -4.69
C ARG A 43 1.19 0.68 -5.18
N LEU A 44 1.50 1.70 -4.37
CA LEU A 44 1.32 3.10 -4.77
C LEU A 44 2.23 3.51 -5.94
N GLN A 45 3.43 2.94 -6.01
CA GLN A 45 4.40 3.19 -7.08
C GLN A 45 4.17 2.31 -8.30
N ALA A 46 3.37 1.25 -8.19
CA ALA A 46 3.16 0.34 -9.28
C ALA A 46 2.55 1.11 -10.47
N PRO A 47 3.10 0.94 -11.68
CA PRO A 47 2.51 1.52 -12.88
C PRO A 47 1.14 0.87 -13.10
N HIS A 48 0.09 1.55 -12.66
CA HIS A 48 -1.28 1.12 -12.89
C HIS A 48 -1.62 1.38 -14.36
N ALA A 49 -1.51 0.35 -15.19
CA ALA A 49 -2.04 0.39 -16.54
C ALA A 49 -3.55 0.61 -16.43
N LEU A 50 -3.99 1.83 -16.73
CA LEU A 50 -5.41 2.12 -16.82
C LEU A 50 -5.95 1.32 -18.02
N PRO A 51 -7.02 0.51 -17.86
CA PRO A 51 -7.51 -0.36 -18.94
C PRO A 51 -7.97 0.41 -20.20
N TRP A 52 -8.23 1.72 -20.08
CA TRP A 52 -8.56 2.60 -21.21
C TRP A 52 -7.34 3.26 -21.89
N ARG A 53 -6.13 3.07 -21.33
CA ARG A 53 -4.85 3.50 -21.92
C ARG A 53 -4.12 2.38 -22.65
N ALA A 54 -4.61 1.14 -22.59
CA ALA A 54 -4.16 0.12 -23.51
C ALA A 54 -4.67 0.51 -24.92
N PRO A 55 -3.81 0.63 -25.94
CA PRO A 55 -4.30 0.81 -27.30
C PRO A 55 -5.30 -0.33 -27.58
N ALA A 56 -6.48 0.04 -28.08
CA ALA A 56 -7.49 -0.93 -28.47
C ALA A 56 -6.82 -2.01 -29.34
N PRO A 57 -7.11 -3.30 -29.13
CA PRO A 57 -6.57 -4.32 -30.02
C PRO A 57 -7.05 -3.98 -31.43
N GLN A 58 -6.12 -3.57 -32.30
CA GLN A 58 -6.38 -3.42 -33.72
C GLN A 58 -6.82 -4.79 -34.22
N MET A 59 -8.13 -4.98 -34.34
CA MET A 59 -8.67 -6.09 -35.12
C MET A 59 -8.16 -5.87 -36.54
N GLN A 60 -7.14 -6.64 -36.91
CA GLN A 60 -6.66 -6.73 -38.28
C GLN A 60 -7.85 -7.18 -39.13
N THR A 61 -8.44 -6.22 -39.84
CA THR A 61 -9.30 -6.50 -40.99
C THR A 61 -8.41 -7.13 -42.05
N ALA A 62 -8.45 -8.45 -42.16
CA ALA A 62 -7.87 -9.17 -43.27
C ALA A 62 -8.89 -9.20 -44.42
N SER A 63 -8.40 -8.80 -45.60
CA SER A 63 -9.10 -8.69 -46.88
C SER A 63 -9.53 -10.01 -47.50
#